data_AF-A0A6A3H4V7-F1
#
_entry.id   AF-A0A6A3H4V7-F1
#
_cell.length_a   1.000
_cell.length_b   1.000
_cell.length_c   1.000
_cell.angle_alpha   90.00
_cell.angle_beta   90.00
_cell.angle_gamma   90.00
#
_symmetry.space_group_name_H-M   'P 1'
#
loop_
_entity.id
_entity.type
_entity.pdbx_description
1 polymer ?
#
loop_
_entity_poly.entity_id
_entity_poly.type
_entity_poly.pdbx_seq_one_letter_code
_entity_poly.pdbx_strand_id
1 'polypeptide(L)'
;MQRLLRLIGGAAALLVVATGSVSAADSRCFADDFLFGSATAAYQVEGAAKEGGRTPSIWDQFCRERPGVQCANVADDFYHRYKADIQLMVETGLQSFRFSVSWSRVMNWDAALHGMRPNPEGIAFYHSLIDELTSNGIEPILTLYHWDLPLELHTELSPQGWLNSDIVEHFAEFATLMFHEYGSKVNLWTTFNEPLSFTTAGYATGREAPGLTGSPTQVYTATHNVLLSHAKAVQQFRELKYTDVINDKARIAIVLNADYAYPLNVSSRADVEAASRKMEFDVGWFLFPLVSGDYPPVMREIVGDRLPRFTPDQTNLLKGSYDLFMLNHYSTRAATDCDSSASKTECDELAVGWQRDRGVDISQTVPGTRQRSQKALQDSHCASFTAYPP
;
A
#
# COMPACT_ATOMS: atom_id res chain seq x y z
N MET A 1 -87.17 -28.54 -0.97
CA MET A 1 -87.33 -27.07 -0.88
C MET A 1 -86.39 -26.60 0.20
N GLN A 2 -85.27 -25.95 -0.18
CA GLN A 2 -84.97 -24.52 0.07
C GLN A 2 -84.62 -24.25 1.54
N ARG A 3 -83.57 -23.54 1.96
CA ARG A 3 -82.37 -22.87 1.40
C ARG A 3 -81.56 -22.52 2.68
N LEU A 4 -80.29 -22.89 2.78
CA LEU A 4 -79.13 -21.98 2.66
C LEU A 4 -78.82 -21.14 3.92
N LEU A 5 -77.72 -21.46 4.61
CA LEU A 5 -76.62 -20.53 4.96
C LEU A 5 -75.51 -21.30 5.72
N ARG A 6 -74.41 -21.59 5.02
CA ARG A 6 -73.14 -22.05 5.58
C ARG A 6 -72.28 -20.81 5.84
N LEU A 7 -71.81 -20.65 7.08
CA LEU A 7 -70.71 -19.76 7.43
C LEU A 7 -69.40 -20.55 7.28
N ILE A 8 -68.58 -20.17 6.31
CA ILE A 8 -67.16 -20.54 6.23
C ILE A 8 -66.40 -19.21 6.25
N GLY A 9 -65.64 -18.97 7.32
CA GLY A 9 -64.68 -17.88 7.40
C GLY A 9 -63.48 -18.19 6.51
N GLY A 10 -63.27 -17.38 5.48
CA GLY A 10 -62.07 -17.42 4.64
C GLY A 10 -60.95 -16.60 5.27
N ALA A 11 -59.80 -17.22 5.48
CA ALA A 11 -58.55 -16.53 5.75
C ALA A 11 -58.01 -15.95 4.42
N ALA A 12 -57.90 -14.63 4.33
CA ALA A 12 -57.18 -13.96 3.25
C ALA A 12 -55.75 -13.66 3.72
N ALA A 13 -54.77 -14.35 3.15
CA ALA A 13 -53.36 -13.99 3.30
C ALA A 13 -53.07 -12.79 2.38
N LEU A 14 -52.75 -11.63 2.97
CA LEU A 14 -52.21 -10.49 2.22
C LEU A 14 -50.74 -10.78 1.88
N LEU A 15 -50.42 -10.95 0.59
CA LEU A 15 -49.07 -10.75 0.09
C LEU A 15 -48.75 -9.26 0.16
N VAL A 16 -47.84 -8.89 1.06
CA VAL A 16 -47.16 -7.59 0.98
C VAL A 16 -46.09 -7.72 -0.09
N VAL A 17 -46.39 -7.27 -1.30
CA VAL A 17 -45.34 -6.98 -2.29
C VAL A 17 -44.68 -5.68 -1.81
N ALA A 18 -43.52 -5.80 -1.18
CA ALA A 18 -42.65 -4.66 -0.96
C ALA A 18 -42.14 -4.19 -2.32
N THR A 19 -42.83 -3.23 -2.92
CA THR A 19 -42.26 -2.44 -4.02
C THR A 19 -41.16 -1.59 -3.40
N GLY A 20 -39.94 -2.14 -3.36
CA GLY A 20 -38.75 -1.35 -3.14
C GLY A 20 -38.73 -0.28 -4.22
N SER A 21 -39.08 0.95 -3.86
CA SER A 21 -38.76 2.11 -4.68
C SER A 21 -37.24 2.07 -4.85
N VAL A 22 -36.78 1.71 -6.04
CA VAL A 22 -35.42 2.05 -6.47
C VAL A 22 -35.41 3.57 -6.45
N SER A 23 -34.98 4.14 -5.33
CA SER A 23 -34.61 5.54 -5.29
C SER A 23 -33.65 5.69 -6.45
N ALA A 24 -33.99 6.54 -7.44
CA ALA A 24 -33.01 6.99 -8.39
C ALA A 24 -31.80 7.42 -7.55
N ALA A 25 -30.66 6.76 -7.74
CA ALA A 25 -29.47 7.08 -6.98
C ALA A 25 -29.25 8.58 -7.14
N ASP A 26 -29.25 9.32 -6.03
CA ASP A 26 -28.97 10.76 -6.07
C ASP A 26 -27.71 10.97 -6.92
N SER A 27 -27.74 11.95 -7.82
CA SER A 27 -26.58 12.26 -8.66
C SER A 27 -25.38 12.48 -7.74
N ARG A 28 -24.37 11.60 -7.84
CA ARG A 28 -23.18 11.69 -7.00
C ARG A 28 -22.47 13.02 -7.27
N CYS A 29 -21.87 13.66 -6.27
CA CYS A 29 -21.08 14.88 -6.43
C CYS A 29 -19.70 14.64 -7.10
N PHE A 30 -19.58 13.59 -7.92
CA PHE A 30 -18.36 13.14 -8.57
C PHE A 30 -18.63 12.99 -10.07
N ALA A 31 -17.57 13.04 -10.89
CA ALA A 31 -17.69 12.75 -12.31
C ALA A 31 -18.21 11.31 -12.54
N ASP A 32 -18.88 11.08 -13.67
CA ASP A 32 -19.50 9.79 -13.98
C ASP A 32 -18.48 8.64 -14.06
N ASP A 33 -17.23 8.95 -14.37
CA ASP A 33 -16.10 8.02 -14.44
C ASP A 33 -15.31 7.90 -13.13
N PHE A 34 -15.77 8.52 -12.04
CA PHE A 34 -15.15 8.39 -10.73
C PHE A 34 -15.39 6.99 -10.14
N LEU A 35 -14.31 6.33 -9.75
CA LEU A 35 -14.34 4.96 -9.20
C LEU A 35 -14.39 4.99 -7.68
N PHE A 36 -15.40 4.34 -7.11
CA PHE A 36 -15.41 3.92 -5.71
C PHE A 36 -15.00 2.45 -5.61
N GLY A 37 -14.09 2.13 -4.71
CA GLY A 37 -13.55 0.78 -4.59
C GLY A 37 -13.05 0.46 -3.19
N SER A 38 -12.52 -0.75 -3.05
CA SER A 38 -11.83 -1.22 -1.84
C SER A 38 -10.39 -1.61 -2.19
N ALA A 39 -9.55 -1.78 -1.17
CA ALA A 39 -8.15 -2.16 -1.35
C ALA A 39 -7.72 -3.23 -0.33
N THR A 40 -6.89 -4.18 -0.74
CA THR A 40 -6.24 -5.18 0.12
C THR A 40 -4.76 -5.37 -0.23
N ALA A 41 -4.05 -6.17 0.58
CA ALA A 41 -2.70 -6.65 0.31
C ALA A 41 -2.65 -8.17 0.37
N ALA A 42 -1.84 -8.79 -0.48
CA ALA A 42 -1.71 -10.23 -0.59
C ALA A 42 -1.45 -10.91 0.76
N TYR A 43 -0.42 -10.47 1.49
CA TYR A 43 -0.10 -11.06 2.80
C TYR A 43 -1.22 -10.89 3.83
N GLN A 44 -2.01 -9.82 3.74
CA GLN A 44 -3.05 -9.52 4.73
C GLN A 44 -4.29 -10.38 4.57
N VAL A 45 -4.63 -10.82 3.35
CA VAL A 45 -5.92 -11.48 3.07
C VAL A 45 -5.82 -12.86 2.42
N GLU A 46 -4.77 -13.15 1.64
CA GLU A 46 -4.71 -14.38 0.84
C GLU A 46 -4.62 -15.64 1.69
N GLY A 47 -3.72 -15.64 2.67
CA GLY A 47 -3.35 -16.87 3.37
C GLY A 47 -2.73 -17.89 2.42
N ALA A 48 -3.13 -19.16 2.58
CA ALA A 48 -2.65 -20.27 1.77
C ALA A 48 -1.10 -20.26 1.68
N ALA A 49 -0.45 -19.99 2.82
CA ALA A 49 0.96 -19.61 2.86
C ALA A 49 1.93 -20.71 2.39
N LYS A 50 1.45 -21.96 2.27
CA LYS A 50 2.19 -23.15 1.82
C LYS A 50 1.50 -23.87 0.65
N GLU A 51 0.59 -23.21 -0.04
CA GLU A 51 -0.16 -23.75 -1.17
C GLU A 51 0.21 -23.02 -2.46
N GLY A 52 -0.12 -23.62 -3.60
CA GLY A 52 0.09 -22.95 -4.88
C GLY A 52 1.56 -22.77 -5.26
N GLY A 53 2.49 -23.50 -4.61
CA GLY A 53 3.92 -23.33 -4.79
C GLY A 53 4.52 -22.06 -4.16
N ARG A 54 3.73 -21.30 -3.37
CA ARG A 54 4.22 -20.10 -2.67
C ARG A 54 5.35 -20.43 -1.70
N THR A 55 6.40 -19.62 -1.72
CA THR A 55 7.46 -19.64 -0.71
C THR A 55 7.30 -18.52 0.32
N PRO A 56 7.99 -18.59 1.48
CA PRO A 56 7.90 -17.57 2.50
C PRO A 56 8.35 -16.18 2.03
N SER A 57 7.70 -15.14 2.53
CA SER A 57 8.16 -13.75 2.47
C SER A 57 8.89 -13.37 3.77
N ILE A 58 9.49 -12.18 3.80
CA ILE A 58 10.06 -11.60 5.03
C ILE A 58 9.02 -11.48 6.16
N TRP A 59 7.74 -11.30 5.85
CA TRP A 59 6.68 -11.24 6.84
C TRP A 59 6.39 -12.59 7.48
N ASP A 60 6.45 -13.66 6.70
CA ASP A 60 6.31 -15.02 7.21
C ASP A 60 7.41 -15.34 8.24
N GLN A 61 8.65 -14.93 7.98
CA GLN A 61 9.73 -15.08 8.96
C GLN A 61 9.51 -14.16 10.17
N PHE A 62 9.25 -12.87 9.93
CA PHE A 62 9.12 -11.86 10.98
C PHE A 62 8.04 -12.23 12.01
N CYS A 63 6.86 -12.66 11.57
CA CYS A 63 5.78 -13.05 12.48
C CYS A 63 6.14 -14.26 13.35
N ARG A 64 6.99 -15.18 12.86
CA ARG A 64 7.43 -16.36 13.62
C ARG A 64 8.51 -16.01 14.64
N GLU A 65 9.35 -15.04 14.35
CA GLU A 65 10.48 -14.65 15.20
C GLU A 65 10.12 -13.55 16.20
N ARG A 66 9.06 -12.77 15.95
CA ARG A 66 8.66 -11.64 16.80
C ARG A 66 7.52 -12.01 17.75
N PRO A 67 7.76 -12.00 19.07
CA PRO A 67 6.71 -12.25 20.05
C PRO A 67 5.52 -11.31 19.88
N GLY A 68 4.31 -11.86 19.88
CA GLY A 68 3.07 -11.10 19.80
C GLY A 68 2.60 -10.72 18.39
N VAL A 69 3.39 -11.02 17.35
CA VAL A 69 2.97 -10.83 15.96
C VAL A 69 2.24 -12.08 15.46
N GLN A 70 1.01 -11.92 14.99
CA GLN A 70 0.22 -13.02 14.42
C GLN A 70 0.63 -13.27 12.97
N CYS A 71 0.85 -14.54 12.61
CA CYS A 71 1.14 -14.92 11.23
C CYS A 71 -0.13 -15.01 10.38
N ALA A 72 -0.09 -14.46 9.18
CA ALA A 72 -1.19 -14.52 8.21
C ALA A 72 -1.19 -15.85 7.41
N ASN A 73 -1.00 -16.99 8.09
CA ASN A 73 -0.92 -18.30 7.41
C ASN A 73 -2.21 -18.64 6.64
N VAL A 74 -3.35 -18.26 7.22
CA VAL A 74 -4.71 -18.42 6.65
C VAL A 74 -5.32 -17.06 6.30
N ALA A 75 -5.04 -16.02 7.10
CA ALA A 75 -5.61 -14.68 6.89
C ALA A 75 -7.16 -14.73 6.79
N ASP A 76 -7.74 -14.04 5.81
CA ASP A 76 -9.17 -14.10 5.47
C ASP A 76 -9.51 -15.24 4.48
N ASP A 77 -8.50 -16.06 4.13
CA ASP A 77 -8.59 -17.17 3.19
C ASP A 77 -9.02 -16.73 1.77
N PHE A 78 -8.62 -15.52 1.38
CA PHE A 78 -8.98 -14.91 0.08
C PHE A 78 -8.48 -15.76 -1.09
N TYR A 79 -7.37 -16.50 -0.94
CA TYR A 79 -6.87 -17.42 -1.98
C TYR A 79 -7.93 -18.43 -2.44
N HIS A 80 -8.78 -18.92 -1.53
CA HIS A 80 -9.88 -19.83 -1.84
C HIS A 80 -11.22 -19.12 -2.04
N ARG A 81 -11.41 -17.96 -1.39
CA ARG A 81 -12.72 -17.33 -1.21
C ARG A 81 -12.94 -16.07 -2.03
N TYR A 82 -11.96 -15.62 -2.83
CA TYR A 82 -12.03 -14.36 -3.58
C TYR A 82 -13.32 -14.17 -4.41
N LYS A 83 -13.91 -15.25 -4.93
CA LYS A 83 -15.19 -15.17 -5.66
C LYS A 83 -16.34 -14.64 -4.79
N ALA A 84 -16.44 -15.13 -3.55
CA ALA A 84 -17.44 -14.65 -2.61
C ALA A 84 -17.18 -13.19 -2.21
N ASP A 85 -15.91 -12.83 -2.00
CA ASP A 85 -15.53 -11.47 -1.67
C ASP A 85 -15.83 -10.50 -2.83
N ILE A 86 -15.62 -10.92 -4.08
CA ILE A 86 -16.00 -10.17 -5.28
C ILE A 86 -17.52 -9.99 -5.36
N GLN A 87 -18.33 -11.01 -5.05
CA GLN A 87 -19.78 -10.85 -5.02
C GLN A 87 -20.22 -9.82 -3.96
N LEU A 88 -19.56 -9.78 -2.80
CA LEU A 88 -19.82 -8.73 -1.80
C LEU A 88 -19.48 -7.33 -2.33
N MET A 89 -18.40 -7.19 -3.11
CA MET A 89 -18.05 -5.92 -3.76
C MET A 89 -19.13 -5.49 -4.76
N VAL A 90 -19.64 -6.41 -5.58
CA VAL A 90 -20.75 -6.17 -6.52
C VAL A 90 -22.03 -5.76 -5.79
N GLU A 91 -22.43 -6.51 -4.76
CA GLU A 91 -23.62 -6.21 -3.94
C GLU A 91 -23.52 -4.86 -3.24
N THR A 92 -22.32 -4.46 -2.84
CA THR A 92 -22.04 -3.15 -2.24
C THR A 92 -22.08 -2.01 -3.27
N GLY A 93 -21.92 -2.33 -4.55
CA GLY A 93 -21.84 -1.35 -5.64
C GLY A 93 -20.44 -0.74 -5.83
N LEU A 94 -19.39 -1.47 -5.44
CA LEU A 94 -18.00 -1.07 -5.73
C LEU A 94 -17.70 -1.25 -7.21
N GLN A 95 -16.91 -0.33 -7.76
CA GLN A 95 -16.56 -0.25 -9.18
C GLN A 95 -15.11 -0.64 -9.46
N SER A 96 -14.26 -0.63 -8.43
CA SER A 96 -12.85 -1.02 -8.56
C SER A 96 -12.37 -1.79 -7.34
N PHE A 97 -11.32 -2.58 -7.55
CA PHE A 97 -10.65 -3.31 -6.49
C PHE A 97 -9.14 -3.21 -6.66
N ARG A 98 -8.48 -2.65 -5.66
CA ARG A 98 -7.02 -2.60 -5.60
C ARG A 98 -6.50 -3.79 -4.79
N PHE A 99 -5.69 -4.63 -5.41
CA PHE A 99 -5.05 -5.77 -4.74
C PHE A 99 -3.56 -5.81 -5.07
N SER A 100 -2.77 -6.55 -4.30
CA SER A 100 -1.37 -6.80 -4.64
C SER A 100 -1.13 -8.23 -5.08
N VAL A 101 -0.10 -8.42 -5.90
CA VAL A 101 0.45 -9.74 -6.21
C VAL A 101 1.50 -10.09 -5.15
N SER A 102 1.45 -11.31 -4.61
CA SER A 102 2.49 -11.84 -3.74
C SER A 102 3.69 -12.26 -4.58
N TRP A 103 4.80 -11.53 -4.50
CA TRP A 103 6.03 -11.87 -5.24
C TRP A 103 6.48 -13.31 -4.93
N SER A 104 6.46 -13.70 -3.65
CA SER A 104 6.84 -15.06 -3.23
C SER A 104 5.82 -16.15 -3.63
N ARG A 105 4.66 -15.77 -4.19
CA ARG A 105 3.68 -16.71 -4.75
C ARG A 105 3.92 -16.94 -6.23
N VAL A 106 4.26 -15.90 -6.98
CA VAL A 106 4.40 -15.98 -8.44
C VAL A 106 5.82 -16.24 -8.91
N MET A 107 6.82 -16.16 -8.03
CA MET A 107 8.18 -16.54 -8.36
C MET A 107 8.90 -17.21 -7.17
N ASN A 108 9.80 -18.14 -7.49
CA ASN A 108 10.62 -18.90 -6.55
C ASN A 108 12.11 -18.77 -6.88
N TRP A 109 12.99 -18.83 -5.89
CA TRP A 109 14.45 -18.74 -6.12
C TRP A 109 15.01 -19.99 -6.83
N ASP A 110 15.88 -19.76 -7.80
CA ASP A 110 16.73 -20.77 -8.44
C ASP A 110 18.19 -20.47 -8.15
N ALA A 111 18.80 -21.29 -7.29
CA ALA A 111 20.20 -21.15 -6.88
C ALA A 111 21.19 -21.30 -8.05
N ALA A 112 20.86 -22.04 -9.11
CA ALA A 112 21.73 -22.20 -10.27
C ALA A 112 21.75 -20.95 -11.15
N LEU A 113 20.64 -20.22 -11.21
CA LEU A 113 20.56 -18.93 -11.91
C LEU A 113 20.95 -17.75 -11.02
N HIS A 114 20.99 -17.95 -9.70
CA HIS A 114 21.08 -16.87 -8.73
C HIS A 114 20.00 -15.81 -8.99
N GLY A 115 18.76 -16.27 -9.18
CA GLY A 115 17.64 -15.42 -9.57
C GLY A 115 16.29 -16.10 -9.39
N MET A 116 15.23 -15.32 -9.58
CA MET A 116 13.86 -15.78 -9.40
C MET A 116 13.32 -16.43 -10.69
N ARG A 117 12.59 -17.53 -10.57
CA ARG A 117 11.85 -18.18 -11.67
C ARG A 117 10.34 -18.08 -11.48
N PRO A 118 9.56 -17.99 -12.57
CA PRO A 118 8.10 -18.05 -12.51
C PRO A 118 7.59 -19.31 -11.79
N ASN A 119 6.55 -19.15 -10.97
CA ASN A 119 5.74 -20.22 -10.42
C ASN A 119 4.37 -20.24 -11.14
N PRO A 120 4.14 -21.18 -12.07
CA PRO A 120 2.93 -21.19 -12.90
C PRO A 120 1.61 -21.27 -12.11
N GLU A 121 1.58 -21.97 -10.98
CA GLU A 121 0.35 -22.12 -10.19
C GLU A 121 -0.02 -20.79 -9.50
N GLY A 122 0.97 -20.09 -8.95
CA GLY A 122 0.76 -18.75 -8.40
C GLY A 122 0.32 -17.73 -9.45
N ILE A 123 0.88 -17.80 -10.67
CA ILE A 123 0.48 -16.94 -11.79
C ILE A 123 -0.97 -17.22 -12.22
N ALA A 124 -1.34 -18.50 -12.30
CA ALA A 124 -2.69 -18.91 -12.67
C ALA A 124 -3.76 -18.41 -11.66
N PHE A 125 -3.42 -18.32 -10.37
CA PHE A 125 -4.31 -17.74 -9.36
C PHE A 125 -4.67 -16.28 -9.68
N TYR A 126 -3.69 -15.43 -9.98
CA TYR A 126 -3.95 -14.01 -10.28
C TYR A 126 -4.64 -13.82 -11.63
N HIS A 127 -4.37 -14.66 -12.64
CA HIS A 127 -5.19 -14.66 -13.85
C HIS A 127 -6.67 -14.91 -13.53
N SER A 128 -6.95 -15.92 -12.69
CA SER A 128 -8.32 -16.26 -12.30
C SER A 128 -8.99 -15.14 -11.51
N LEU A 129 -8.26 -14.49 -10.60
CA LEU A 129 -8.73 -13.33 -9.86
C LEU A 129 -9.08 -12.14 -10.78
N ILE A 130 -8.18 -11.79 -11.70
CA ILE A 130 -8.37 -10.68 -12.64
C ILE A 130 -9.55 -10.95 -13.57
N ASP A 131 -9.68 -12.19 -14.07
CA ASP A 131 -10.79 -12.59 -14.94
C ASP A 131 -12.12 -12.54 -14.18
N GLU A 132 -12.16 -12.99 -12.92
CA GLU A 132 -13.34 -12.90 -12.08
C GLU A 132 -13.74 -11.45 -11.80
N LEU A 133 -12.81 -10.57 -11.43
CA LEU A 133 -13.06 -9.14 -11.25
C LEU A 133 -13.65 -8.50 -12.50
N THR A 134 -13.00 -8.71 -13.64
CA THR A 134 -13.40 -8.13 -14.93
C THR A 134 -14.78 -8.64 -15.37
N SER A 135 -15.06 -9.94 -15.19
CA SER A 135 -16.35 -10.54 -15.53
C SER A 135 -17.51 -10.00 -14.69
N ASN A 136 -17.21 -9.50 -13.49
CA ASN A 136 -18.17 -8.86 -12.58
C ASN A 136 -18.18 -7.33 -12.72
N GLY A 137 -17.47 -6.77 -13.71
CA GLY A 137 -17.44 -5.32 -13.96
C GLY A 137 -16.67 -4.51 -12.91
N ILE A 138 -15.77 -5.14 -12.16
CA ILE A 138 -14.89 -4.47 -11.19
C ILE A 138 -13.54 -4.19 -11.85
N GLU A 139 -13.15 -2.91 -11.93
CA GLU A 139 -11.86 -2.50 -12.49
C GLU A 139 -10.70 -2.94 -11.57
N PRO A 140 -9.77 -3.79 -12.06
CA PRO A 140 -8.62 -4.22 -11.27
C PRO A 140 -7.55 -3.12 -11.21
N ILE A 141 -7.06 -2.83 -10.00
CA ILE A 141 -5.89 -1.97 -9.76
C ILE A 141 -4.79 -2.84 -9.13
N LEU A 142 -3.76 -3.19 -9.90
CA LEU A 142 -2.77 -4.19 -9.49
C LEU A 142 -1.52 -3.52 -8.87
N THR A 143 -1.23 -3.86 -7.62
CA THR A 143 -0.01 -3.47 -6.91
C THR A 143 1.06 -4.57 -7.00
N LEU A 144 2.24 -4.25 -7.54
CA LEU A 144 3.32 -5.22 -7.70
C LEU A 144 3.97 -5.60 -6.36
N TYR A 145 4.18 -4.63 -5.46
CA TYR A 145 4.82 -4.88 -4.18
C TYR A 145 4.05 -4.27 -3.01
N HIS A 146 3.72 -5.12 -2.04
CA HIS A 146 3.07 -4.72 -0.79
C HIS A 146 3.78 -5.34 0.42
N TRP A 147 5.07 -4.99 0.55
CA TRP A 147 5.93 -5.24 1.72
C TRP A 147 6.35 -6.71 1.89
N ASP A 148 5.97 -7.58 0.96
CA ASP A 148 6.08 -9.04 1.00
C ASP A 148 7.25 -9.56 0.19
N LEU A 149 8.44 -9.00 0.42
CA LEU A 149 9.68 -9.43 -0.26
C LEU A 149 9.87 -10.95 -0.05
N PRO A 150 10.13 -11.74 -1.11
CA PRO A 150 10.48 -13.15 -0.98
C PRO A 150 11.64 -13.32 0.00
N LEU A 151 11.50 -14.28 0.92
CA LEU A 151 12.50 -14.51 1.95
C LEU A 151 13.84 -14.89 1.31
N GLU A 152 13.80 -15.65 0.22
CA GLU A 152 15.00 -16.06 -0.50
C GLU A 152 15.80 -14.87 -1.03
N LEU A 153 15.15 -13.85 -1.61
CA LEU A 153 15.85 -12.62 -2.01
C LEU A 153 16.44 -11.87 -0.82
N HIS A 154 15.78 -11.93 0.34
CA HIS A 154 16.32 -11.34 1.56
C HIS A 154 17.57 -12.09 2.04
N THR A 155 17.58 -13.42 1.98
CA THR A 155 18.65 -14.25 2.53
C THR A 155 19.83 -14.48 1.59
N GLU A 156 19.58 -14.57 0.29
CA GLU A 156 20.60 -14.92 -0.71
C GLU A 156 21.40 -13.69 -1.17
N LEU A 157 20.80 -12.50 -1.15
CA LEU A 157 21.50 -11.25 -1.46
C LEU A 157 22.35 -10.77 -0.28
N SER A 158 23.55 -10.25 -0.58
CA SER A 158 24.44 -9.63 0.41
C SER A 158 24.96 -8.28 -0.09
N PRO A 159 24.61 -7.13 0.55
CA PRO A 159 23.69 -6.98 1.70
C PRO A 159 22.27 -7.50 1.45
N GLN A 160 21.50 -7.72 2.51
CA GLN A 160 20.18 -8.39 2.45
C GLN A 160 19.06 -7.56 1.79
N GLY A 161 18.30 -8.18 0.88
CA GLY A 161 17.07 -7.64 0.29
C GLY A 161 17.21 -6.21 -0.25
N TRP A 162 16.35 -5.28 0.20
CA TRP A 162 16.37 -3.87 -0.23
C TRP A 162 17.67 -3.11 0.06
N LEU A 163 18.57 -3.64 0.90
CA LEU A 163 19.89 -3.04 1.11
C LEU A 163 20.87 -3.34 -0.04
N ASN A 164 20.58 -4.36 -0.85
CA ASN A 164 21.36 -4.71 -2.03
C ASN A 164 20.94 -3.84 -3.23
N SER A 165 21.89 -3.36 -4.03
CA SER A 165 21.58 -2.69 -5.30
C SER A 165 21.02 -3.66 -6.35
N ASP A 166 21.37 -4.95 -6.30
CA ASP A 166 20.96 -5.96 -7.27
C ASP A 166 19.45 -6.24 -7.20
N ILE A 167 18.79 -5.87 -6.09
CA ILE A 167 17.33 -5.95 -5.95
C ILE A 167 16.60 -5.11 -7.01
N VAL A 168 17.26 -4.10 -7.58
CA VAL A 168 16.70 -3.26 -8.65
C VAL A 168 16.38 -4.10 -9.88
N GLU A 169 17.31 -4.96 -10.30
CA GLU A 169 17.11 -5.82 -11.47
C GLU A 169 16.17 -6.99 -11.14
N HIS A 170 16.28 -7.61 -9.96
CA HIS A 170 15.32 -8.64 -9.55
C HIS A 170 13.87 -8.13 -9.52
N PHE A 171 13.64 -6.92 -9.02
CA PHE A 171 12.31 -6.30 -9.04
C PHE A 171 11.87 -5.97 -10.47
N ALA A 172 12.78 -5.53 -11.33
CA ALA A 172 12.48 -5.25 -12.74
C ALA A 172 12.09 -6.53 -13.49
N GLU A 173 12.79 -7.65 -13.28
CA GLU A 173 12.45 -8.97 -13.82
C GLU A 173 11.07 -9.44 -13.37
N PHE A 174 10.79 -9.31 -12.07
CA PHE A 174 9.47 -9.61 -11.49
C PHE A 174 8.37 -8.75 -12.12
N ALA A 175 8.55 -7.42 -12.16
CA ALA A 175 7.58 -6.50 -12.76
C ALA A 175 7.35 -6.83 -14.24
N THR A 176 8.41 -7.10 -14.98
CA THR A 176 8.37 -7.46 -16.41
C THR A 176 7.57 -8.74 -16.64
N LEU A 177 7.76 -9.76 -15.81
CA LEU A 177 6.94 -10.97 -15.85
C LEU A 177 5.46 -10.65 -15.62
N MET A 178 5.14 -9.87 -14.58
CA MET A 178 3.74 -9.49 -14.30
C MET A 178 3.10 -8.69 -15.43
N PHE A 179 3.87 -7.83 -16.10
CA PHE A 179 3.42 -7.09 -17.27
C PHE A 179 3.15 -8.02 -18.46
N HIS A 180 3.99 -9.03 -18.71
CA HIS A 180 3.73 -10.03 -19.74
C HIS A 180 2.49 -10.87 -19.46
N GLU A 181 2.30 -11.29 -18.21
CA GLU A 181 1.16 -12.15 -17.83
C GLU A 181 -0.16 -11.35 -17.82
N TYR A 182 -0.18 -10.15 -17.23
CA TYR A 182 -1.44 -9.44 -16.97
C TYR A 182 -1.60 -8.10 -17.72
N GLY A 183 -0.61 -7.67 -18.49
CA GLY A 183 -0.58 -6.38 -19.21
C GLY A 183 -1.75 -6.14 -20.17
N SER A 184 -2.29 -7.21 -20.75
CA SER A 184 -3.47 -7.15 -21.63
C SER A 184 -4.80 -7.05 -20.86
N LYS A 185 -4.82 -7.38 -19.57
CA LYS A 185 -6.02 -7.45 -18.73
C LYS A 185 -6.17 -6.30 -17.72
N VAL A 186 -5.08 -5.62 -17.38
CA VAL A 186 -5.05 -4.60 -16.32
C VAL A 186 -4.61 -3.25 -16.87
N ASN A 187 -5.37 -2.20 -16.58
CA ASN A 187 -5.07 -0.83 -17.03
C ASN A 187 -4.52 0.08 -15.92
N LEU A 188 -4.66 -0.28 -14.65
CA LEU A 188 -4.20 0.53 -13.53
C LEU A 188 -3.19 -0.25 -12.69
N TRP A 189 -1.97 0.26 -12.65
CA TRP A 189 -0.83 -0.40 -12.03
C TRP A 189 -0.18 0.47 -10.97
N THR A 190 0.33 -0.16 -9.92
CA THR A 190 1.19 0.51 -8.95
C THR A 190 2.41 -0.34 -8.64
N THR A 191 3.61 0.22 -8.67
CA THR A 191 4.82 -0.56 -8.35
C THR A 191 4.90 -0.89 -6.86
N PHE A 192 4.88 0.12 -6.00
CA PHE A 192 5.03 -0.03 -4.55
C PHE A 192 3.83 0.58 -3.83
N ASN A 193 3.35 -0.12 -2.81
CA ASN A 193 2.51 0.48 -1.78
C ASN A 193 3.38 1.08 -0.67
N GLU A 194 3.15 2.35 -0.35
CA GLU A 194 3.66 3.01 0.86
C GLU A 194 5.15 2.77 1.14
N PRO A 195 6.04 3.21 0.23
CA PRO A 195 7.46 3.00 0.41
C PRO A 195 7.99 3.68 1.68
N LEU A 196 7.41 4.82 2.10
CA LEU A 196 7.73 5.45 3.39
C LEU A 196 7.49 4.49 4.56
N SER A 197 6.32 3.85 4.60
CA SER A 197 5.94 2.97 5.71
C SER A 197 6.90 1.80 5.85
N PHE A 198 7.10 1.00 4.79
CA PHE A 198 7.89 -0.22 4.94
C PHE A 198 9.39 0.05 5.05
N THR A 199 9.92 1.12 4.43
CA THR A 199 11.36 1.42 4.59
C THR A 199 11.64 1.94 5.99
N THR A 200 10.86 2.87 6.52
CA THR A 200 11.07 3.40 7.88
C THR A 200 10.75 2.38 8.97
N ALA A 201 9.71 1.56 8.80
CA ALA A 201 9.36 0.55 9.77
C ALA A 201 10.29 -0.68 9.74
N GLY A 202 10.74 -1.09 8.55
CA GLY A 202 11.60 -2.26 8.37
C GLY A 202 13.11 -1.99 8.48
N TYR A 203 13.57 -0.76 8.22
CA TYR A 203 15.00 -0.41 8.12
C TYR A 203 15.44 0.77 9.00
N ALA A 204 14.55 1.40 9.77
CA ALA A 204 14.91 2.40 10.77
C ALA A 204 14.42 2.03 12.17
N THR A 205 13.11 1.82 12.35
CA THR A 205 12.51 1.57 13.67
C THR A 205 12.47 0.10 14.06
N GLY A 206 12.62 -0.82 13.11
CA GLY A 206 12.54 -2.27 13.31
C GLY A 206 11.18 -2.79 13.77
N ARG A 207 10.11 -1.99 13.61
CA ARG A 207 8.75 -2.34 14.04
C ARG A 207 8.06 -3.34 13.13
N GLU A 208 8.43 -3.35 11.85
CA GLU A 208 7.85 -4.22 10.82
C GLU A 208 8.97 -5.02 10.13
N ALA A 209 8.62 -6.01 9.32
CA ALA A 209 9.60 -6.83 8.59
C ALA A 209 10.52 -5.97 7.68
N PRO A 210 11.83 -6.28 7.58
CA PRO A 210 12.57 -7.37 8.23
C PRO A 210 13.03 -7.06 9.67
N GLY A 211 12.64 -5.94 10.25
CA GLY A 211 12.90 -5.63 11.67
C GLY A 211 14.30 -5.11 11.97
N LEU A 212 14.94 -4.42 11.02
CA LEU A 212 16.26 -3.83 11.18
C LEU A 212 16.17 -2.44 11.81
N THR A 213 17.12 -2.12 12.69
CA THR A 213 17.19 -0.84 13.39
C THR A 213 18.61 -0.50 13.83
N GLY A 214 18.81 0.71 14.36
CA GLY A 214 20.07 1.19 14.91
C GLY A 214 21.08 1.70 13.87
N SER A 215 20.74 1.64 12.58
CA SER A 215 21.60 2.15 11.51
C SER A 215 21.22 3.57 11.09
N PRO A 216 22.19 4.50 10.97
CA PRO A 216 21.94 5.84 10.44
C PRO A 216 21.82 5.90 8.91
N THR A 217 22.00 4.78 8.20
CA THR A 217 22.10 4.73 6.73
C THR A 217 21.15 3.74 6.05
N GLN A 218 20.80 2.61 6.70
CA GLN A 218 20.04 1.53 6.04
C GLN A 218 18.71 1.98 5.43
N VAL A 219 17.96 2.84 6.13
CA VAL A 219 16.68 3.37 5.61
C VAL A 219 16.87 4.18 4.32
N TYR A 220 17.98 4.92 4.20
CA TYR A 220 18.31 5.70 3.00
C TYR A 220 18.77 4.80 1.85
N THR A 221 19.58 3.77 2.15
CA THR A 221 19.98 2.75 1.16
C THR A 221 18.77 1.99 0.62
N ALA A 222 17.91 1.49 1.50
CA ALA A 222 16.70 0.76 1.11
C ALA A 222 15.78 1.64 0.25
N THR A 223 15.53 2.88 0.70
CA THR A 223 14.68 3.83 -0.05
C THR A 223 15.26 4.18 -1.42
N HIS A 224 16.59 4.34 -1.52
CA HIS A 224 17.25 4.60 -2.79
C HIS A 224 17.05 3.46 -3.78
N ASN A 225 17.25 2.21 -3.35
CA ASN A 225 17.04 1.04 -4.20
C ASN A 225 15.56 0.91 -4.60
N VAL A 226 14.61 1.14 -3.69
CA VAL A 226 13.17 1.12 -4.00
C VAL A 226 12.78 2.15 -5.06
N LEU A 227 13.33 3.37 -5.01
CA LEU A 227 13.07 4.39 -6.03
C LEU A 227 13.64 3.99 -7.40
N LEU A 228 14.84 3.40 -7.43
CA LEU A 228 15.43 2.88 -8.67
C LEU A 228 14.65 1.69 -9.23
N SER A 229 14.22 0.76 -8.38
CA SER A 229 13.34 -0.36 -8.74
C SER A 229 12.03 0.13 -9.34
N HIS A 230 11.41 1.16 -8.74
CA HIS A 230 10.20 1.79 -9.27
C HIS A 230 10.43 2.35 -10.67
N ALA A 231 11.45 3.20 -10.82
CA ALA A 231 11.71 3.88 -12.08
C ALA A 231 12.10 2.91 -13.21
N LYS A 232 12.88 1.88 -12.89
CA LYS A 232 13.22 0.78 -13.81
C LYS A 232 11.98 -0.01 -14.23
N ALA A 233 11.09 -0.37 -13.31
CA ALA A 233 9.83 -1.04 -13.64
C ALA A 233 8.93 -0.17 -14.53
N VAL A 234 8.89 1.15 -14.30
CA VAL A 234 8.13 2.08 -15.16
C VAL A 234 8.74 2.21 -16.55
N GLN A 235 10.08 2.19 -16.68
CA GLN A 235 10.74 2.10 -17.98
C GLN A 235 10.30 0.83 -18.72
N GLN A 236 10.36 -0.33 -18.07
CA GLN A 236 9.92 -1.61 -18.68
C GLN A 236 8.44 -1.58 -19.05
N PHE A 237 7.58 -1.01 -18.20
CA PHE A 237 6.17 -0.82 -18.49
C PHE A 237 5.95 -0.01 -19.79
N ARG A 238 6.69 1.09 -19.97
CA ARG A 238 6.60 1.94 -21.16
C ARG A 238 7.13 1.26 -22.42
N GLU A 239 8.21 0.49 -22.30
CA GLU A 239 8.76 -0.31 -23.41
C GLU A 239 7.76 -1.38 -23.86
N LEU A 240 7.14 -2.10 -22.91
CA LEU A 240 6.14 -3.13 -23.19
C LEU A 240 4.82 -2.58 -23.71
N LYS A 241 4.50 -1.33 -23.38
CA LYS A 241 3.38 -0.60 -23.98
C LYS A 241 3.65 -0.24 -25.45
N TYR A 242 4.89 0.04 -25.82
CA TYR A 242 5.29 0.29 -27.21
C TYR A 242 5.27 -0.99 -28.07
N THR A 243 5.46 -2.16 -27.47
CA THR A 243 5.43 -3.46 -28.14
C THR A 243 4.09 -4.19 -28.02
N ASP A 244 3.02 -3.48 -27.64
CA ASP A 244 1.64 -3.98 -27.52
C ASP A 244 1.44 -5.14 -26.52
N VAL A 245 2.38 -5.36 -25.59
CA VAL A 245 2.21 -6.30 -24.47
C VAL A 245 1.28 -5.72 -23.40
N ILE A 246 1.40 -4.41 -23.16
CA ILE A 246 0.56 -3.66 -22.23
C ILE A 246 -0.40 -2.77 -23.03
N ASN A 247 -1.65 -2.70 -22.59
CA ASN A 247 -2.68 -1.86 -23.22
C ASN A 247 -2.24 -0.38 -23.33
N ASP A 248 -2.59 0.26 -24.45
CA ASP A 248 -2.32 1.67 -24.75
C ASP A 248 -2.93 2.66 -23.73
N LYS A 249 -4.00 2.26 -23.06
CA LYS A 249 -4.67 3.03 -21.99
C LYS A 249 -4.10 2.78 -20.60
N ALA A 250 -3.22 1.79 -20.44
CA ALA A 250 -2.70 1.43 -19.14
C ALA A 250 -1.82 2.56 -18.58
N ARG A 251 -1.92 2.77 -17.27
CA ARG A 251 -1.20 3.79 -16.50
C ARG A 251 -0.55 3.15 -15.28
N ILE A 252 0.64 3.63 -14.94
CA ILE A 252 1.42 3.13 -13.80
C ILE A 252 1.81 4.25 -12.83
N ALA A 253 1.83 3.95 -11.54
CA ALA A 253 2.24 4.89 -10.49
C ALA A 253 2.95 4.21 -9.32
N ILE A 254 3.31 5.01 -8.33
CA ILE A 254 3.66 4.58 -6.98
C ILE A 254 2.61 5.12 -6.00
N VAL A 255 2.23 4.31 -5.00
CA VAL A 255 1.28 4.77 -3.98
C VAL A 255 2.05 5.33 -2.80
N LEU A 256 2.00 6.64 -2.63
CA LEU A 256 2.64 7.33 -1.51
C LEU A 256 1.71 7.38 -0.31
N ASN A 257 2.25 7.56 0.88
CA ASN A 257 1.48 7.83 2.07
C ASN A 257 2.14 8.89 2.93
N ALA A 258 1.32 9.65 3.63
CA ALA A 258 1.75 10.47 4.75
C ALA A 258 0.56 10.87 5.60
N ASP A 259 0.82 10.94 6.91
CA ASP A 259 0.04 11.84 7.77
C ASP A 259 0.33 13.28 7.35
N TYR A 260 -0.71 14.07 7.11
CA TYR A 260 -0.51 15.50 6.88
C TYR A 260 0.02 16.18 8.15
N ALA A 261 0.80 17.26 8.01
CA ALA A 261 1.40 17.97 9.12
C ALA A 261 0.87 19.42 9.18
N TYR A 262 0.20 19.77 10.27
CA TYR A 262 -0.01 21.16 10.65
C TYR A 262 1.05 21.60 11.64
N PRO A 263 1.53 22.85 11.61
CA PRO A 263 2.36 23.38 12.68
C PRO A 263 1.58 23.37 14.00
N LEU A 264 2.23 22.98 15.09
CA LEU A 264 1.63 22.99 16.42
C LEU A 264 1.16 24.41 16.79
N ASN A 265 1.97 25.42 16.49
CA ASN A 265 1.61 26.82 16.54
C ASN A 265 1.88 27.50 15.18
N VAL A 266 0.81 27.88 14.47
CA VAL A 266 0.89 28.59 13.17
C VAL A 266 1.62 29.94 13.23
N SER A 267 1.76 30.54 14.41
CA SER A 267 2.51 31.79 14.60
C SER A 267 3.99 31.56 14.95
N SER A 268 4.38 30.32 15.24
CA SER A 268 5.77 29.92 15.46
C SER A 268 6.42 29.57 14.13
N ARG A 269 7.45 30.34 13.74
CA ARG A 269 8.23 30.04 12.54
C ARG A 269 8.86 28.64 12.60
N ALA A 270 9.37 28.24 13.76
CA ALA A 270 9.98 26.92 13.95
C ALA A 270 8.98 25.77 13.72
N ASP A 271 7.73 25.93 14.18
CA ASP A 271 6.69 24.89 14.00
C ASP A 271 6.25 24.82 12.53
N VAL A 272 6.17 25.96 11.84
CA VAL A 272 5.89 26.02 10.39
C VAL A 272 7.00 25.31 9.60
N GLU A 273 8.26 25.58 9.94
CA GLU A 273 9.43 24.91 9.34
C GLU A 273 9.44 23.41 9.67
N ALA A 274 9.09 23.01 10.90
CA ALA A 274 8.97 21.60 11.30
C ALA A 274 7.86 20.86 10.54
N ALA A 275 6.69 21.48 10.38
CA ALA A 275 5.60 20.91 9.58
C ALA A 275 6.00 20.72 8.11
N SER A 276 6.67 21.72 7.52
CA SER A 276 7.20 21.63 6.15
C SER A 276 8.25 20.53 6.04
N ARG A 277 9.24 20.50 6.95
CA ARG A 277 10.31 19.50 6.98
C ARG A 277 9.75 18.09 7.12
N LYS A 278 8.69 17.90 7.91
CA LYS A 278 7.99 16.61 7.96
C LYS A 278 7.42 16.20 6.59
N MET A 279 6.74 17.10 5.88
CA MET A 279 6.18 16.76 4.57
C MET A 279 7.28 16.45 3.54
N GLU A 280 8.42 17.14 3.61
CA GLU A 280 9.59 16.88 2.78
C GLU A 280 10.25 15.52 3.10
N PHE A 281 10.37 15.13 4.37
CA PHE A 281 10.91 13.83 4.79
C PHE A 281 9.94 12.66 4.64
N ASP A 282 8.65 12.93 4.39
CA ASP A 282 7.61 11.92 4.21
C ASP A 282 7.22 11.79 2.73
N VAL A 283 6.36 12.68 2.21
CA VAL A 283 5.93 12.62 0.79
C VAL A 283 7.04 13.09 -0.14
N GLY A 284 7.73 14.19 0.21
CA GLY A 284 8.77 14.79 -0.62
C GLY A 284 9.93 13.82 -0.89
N TRP A 285 10.29 13.00 0.09
CA TRP A 285 11.39 12.04 -0.03
C TRP A 285 11.22 11.08 -1.22
N PHE A 286 9.97 10.72 -1.53
CA PHE A 286 9.64 9.84 -2.65
C PHE A 286 9.17 10.60 -3.88
N LEU A 287 8.37 11.67 -3.72
CA LEU A 287 7.81 12.42 -4.84
C LEU A 287 8.85 13.31 -5.54
N PHE A 288 9.74 13.96 -4.78
CA PHE A 288 10.70 14.91 -5.34
C PHE A 288 11.70 14.25 -6.31
N PRO A 289 12.20 13.02 -6.06
CA PRO A 289 12.98 12.27 -7.06
C PRO A 289 12.21 12.04 -8.37
N LEU A 290 10.91 11.77 -8.32
CA LEU A 290 10.10 11.54 -9.52
C LEU A 290 9.83 12.82 -10.31
N VAL A 291 9.77 13.97 -9.63
CA VAL A 291 9.51 15.26 -10.28
C VAL A 291 10.81 15.92 -10.76
N SER A 292 11.85 15.91 -9.93
CA SER A 292 13.07 16.69 -10.10
C SER A 292 14.31 15.85 -10.39
N GLY A 293 14.25 14.53 -10.23
CA GLY A 293 15.37 13.60 -10.36
C GLY A 293 16.35 13.58 -9.18
N ASP A 294 16.10 14.34 -8.12
CA ASP A 294 16.88 14.29 -6.89
C ASP A 294 15.97 14.36 -5.65
N TYR A 295 16.52 14.11 -4.47
CA TYR A 295 15.83 14.26 -3.18
C TYR A 295 15.56 15.74 -2.84
N PRO A 296 14.62 16.02 -1.91
CA PRO A 296 14.40 17.37 -1.42
C PRO A 296 15.70 18.05 -0.93
N PRO A 297 15.90 19.35 -1.24
CA PRO A 297 17.09 20.09 -0.79
C PRO A 297 17.31 20.05 0.72
N VAL A 298 16.23 20.12 1.52
CA VAL A 298 16.31 20.04 2.98
C VAL A 298 16.84 18.69 3.47
N MET A 299 16.52 17.59 2.78
CA MET A 299 17.08 16.27 3.11
C MET A 299 18.57 16.22 2.76
N ARG A 300 18.98 16.80 1.62
CA ARG A 300 20.39 16.89 1.24
C ARG A 300 21.21 17.67 2.28
N GLU A 301 20.67 18.78 2.77
CA GLU A 301 21.29 19.62 3.80
C GLU A 301 21.46 18.88 5.13
N ILE A 302 20.41 18.23 5.61
CA ILE A 302 20.39 17.62 6.95
C ILE A 302 21.07 16.24 6.99
N VAL A 303 20.76 15.38 6.01
CA VAL A 303 21.23 14.00 6.01
C VAL A 303 22.67 13.90 5.50
N GLY A 304 23.08 14.80 4.61
CA GLY A 304 24.42 14.87 4.05
C GLY A 304 24.82 13.59 3.31
N ASP A 305 26.03 13.10 3.55
CA ASP A 305 26.63 11.96 2.83
C ASP A 305 25.94 10.62 3.10
N ARG A 306 25.08 10.54 4.13
CA ARG A 306 24.28 9.34 4.41
C ARG A 306 23.13 9.17 3.42
N LEU A 307 22.74 10.23 2.71
CA LEU A 307 21.73 10.19 1.66
C LEU A 307 22.40 9.87 0.32
N PRO A 308 22.15 8.71 -0.30
CA PRO A 308 22.80 8.34 -1.55
C PRO A 308 22.55 9.36 -2.67
N ARG A 309 23.46 9.43 -3.64
CA ARG A 309 23.33 10.31 -4.81
C ARG A 309 22.92 9.50 -6.03
N PHE A 310 21.96 10.02 -6.79
CA PHE A 310 21.64 9.47 -8.10
C PHE A 310 22.73 9.84 -9.10
N THR A 311 23.12 8.89 -9.96
CA THR A 311 23.92 9.19 -11.15
C THR A 311 23.07 9.99 -12.16
N PRO A 312 23.70 10.61 -13.18
CA PRO A 312 22.94 11.27 -14.26
C PRO A 312 21.92 10.34 -14.94
N ASP A 313 22.28 9.07 -15.17
CA ASP A 313 21.38 8.10 -15.79
C ASP A 313 20.21 7.74 -14.87
N GLN A 314 20.46 7.55 -13.57
CA GLN A 314 19.42 7.31 -12.57
C GLN A 314 18.48 8.53 -12.43
N THR A 315 19.04 9.74 -12.46
CA THR A 315 18.26 11.00 -12.45
C THR A 315 17.30 11.04 -13.63
N ASN A 316 17.77 10.69 -14.83
CA ASN A 316 16.95 10.65 -16.03
C ASN A 316 15.90 9.54 -15.99
N LEU A 317 16.23 8.39 -15.41
CA LEU A 317 15.30 7.27 -15.22
C LEU A 317 14.15 7.64 -14.28
N LEU A 318 14.44 8.36 -13.19
CA LEU A 318 13.46 8.75 -12.16
C LEU A 318 12.49 9.83 -12.64
N LYS A 319 12.99 10.86 -13.34
CA LYS A 319 12.18 12.01 -13.76
C LYS A 319 10.98 11.59 -14.61
N GLY A 320 9.79 11.91 -14.14
CA GLY A 320 8.52 11.61 -14.79
C GLY A 320 8.20 10.12 -14.86
N SER A 321 8.75 9.28 -13.97
CA SER A 321 8.44 7.85 -13.89
C SER A 321 7.09 7.53 -13.24
N TYR A 322 6.03 8.27 -13.58
CA TYR A 322 4.66 8.01 -13.12
C TYR A 322 3.65 8.59 -14.10
N ASP A 323 2.46 8.02 -14.16
CA ASP A 323 1.33 8.52 -14.96
C ASP A 323 0.19 9.05 -14.08
N LEU A 324 0.15 8.63 -12.80
CA LEU A 324 -0.87 8.99 -11.81
C LEU A 324 -0.23 9.41 -10.49
N PHE A 325 -0.92 10.28 -9.76
CA PHE A 325 -0.64 10.52 -8.35
C PHE A 325 -1.59 9.68 -7.49
N MET A 326 -1.04 8.82 -6.64
CA MET A 326 -1.81 7.96 -5.75
C MET A 326 -1.34 8.16 -4.31
N LEU A 327 -2.29 8.41 -3.42
CA LEU A 327 -2.03 8.77 -2.03
C LEU A 327 -2.93 7.94 -1.09
N ASN A 328 -2.30 7.21 -0.18
CA ASN A 328 -2.99 6.71 1.00
C ASN A 328 -2.94 7.80 2.09
N HIS A 329 -4.12 8.23 2.54
CA HIS A 329 -4.25 9.23 3.58
C HIS A 329 -5.18 8.71 4.67
N TYR A 330 -4.71 8.74 5.92
CA TYR A 330 -5.46 8.26 7.07
C TYR A 330 -5.63 9.31 8.15
N SER A 331 -4.58 10.10 8.44
CA SER A 331 -4.60 11.01 9.58
C SER A 331 -3.78 12.26 9.36
N THR A 332 -3.83 13.15 10.35
CA THR A 332 -3.12 14.42 10.38
C THR A 332 -2.53 14.63 11.77
N ARG A 333 -1.33 15.20 11.84
CA ARG A 333 -0.58 15.44 13.08
C ARG A 333 -0.25 16.91 13.26
N ALA A 334 -0.13 17.33 14.52
CA ALA A 334 0.52 18.58 14.86
C ALA A 334 2.04 18.35 14.93
N ALA A 335 2.82 19.24 14.32
CA ALA A 335 4.26 19.14 14.21
C ALA A 335 4.95 20.29 14.95
N THR A 336 5.94 19.96 15.76
CA THR A 336 6.88 20.91 16.37
C THR A 336 8.30 20.37 16.21
N ASP A 337 9.28 21.25 16.24
CA ASP A 337 10.68 20.84 16.34
C ASP A 337 10.90 20.03 17.63
N CYS A 338 11.71 18.97 17.58
CA CYS A 338 11.95 18.14 18.76
C CYS A 338 12.78 18.87 19.84
N ASP A 339 13.53 19.91 19.47
CA ASP A 339 14.25 20.80 20.42
C ASP A 339 13.34 21.90 21.02
N SER A 340 12.07 21.96 20.60
CA SER A 340 11.11 22.93 21.14
C SER A 340 10.73 22.60 22.57
N SER A 341 10.59 23.63 23.42
CA SER A 341 10.00 23.49 24.76
C SER A 341 8.56 22.95 24.78
N ALA A 342 7.87 22.95 23.63
CA ALA A 342 6.54 22.39 23.46
C ALA A 342 6.55 20.92 22.99
N SER A 343 7.73 20.36 22.70
CA SER A 343 7.91 18.97 22.31
C SER A 343 7.53 18.03 23.46
N LYS A 344 6.95 16.88 23.13
CA LYS A 344 6.72 15.76 24.07
C LYS A 344 7.63 14.56 23.77
N THR A 345 8.57 14.72 22.85
CA THR A 345 9.53 13.69 22.47
C THR A 345 10.86 14.37 22.24
N GLU A 346 11.84 14.00 23.06
CA GLU A 346 13.19 14.54 22.94
C GLU A 346 13.86 14.02 21.65
N CYS A 347 14.75 14.80 21.05
CA CYS A 347 15.38 14.40 19.78
C CYS A 347 16.20 13.09 19.89
N ASP A 348 16.73 12.78 21.07
CA ASP A 348 17.49 11.56 21.33
C ASP A 348 16.61 10.31 21.51
N GLU A 349 15.32 10.47 21.81
CA GLU A 349 14.31 9.40 21.82
C GLU A 349 13.87 9.00 20.39
N LEU A 350 14.10 9.87 19.39
CA LEU A 350 13.81 9.56 18.00
C LEU A 350 14.77 8.49 17.46
N ALA A 351 14.24 7.55 16.67
CA ALA A 351 15.03 6.50 16.06
C ALA A 351 16.17 7.08 15.20
N VAL A 352 17.36 6.47 15.33
CA VAL A 352 18.55 6.82 14.56
C VAL A 352 18.25 6.75 13.06
N GLY A 353 18.80 7.68 12.29
CA GLY A 353 18.52 7.83 10.85
C GLY A 353 17.34 8.76 10.61
N TRP A 354 16.44 8.37 9.71
CA TRP A 354 15.32 9.19 9.19
C TRP A 354 14.55 9.97 10.27
N GLN A 355 14.16 9.34 11.38
CA GLN A 355 13.29 10.01 12.36
C GLN A 355 14.04 11.13 13.10
N ARG A 356 15.27 10.85 13.53
CA ARG A 356 16.15 11.83 14.18
C ARG A 356 16.61 12.93 13.22
N ASP A 357 16.93 12.58 11.98
CA ASP A 357 17.30 13.55 10.95
C ASP A 357 16.14 14.49 10.64
N ARG A 358 14.92 13.96 10.53
CA ARG A 358 13.72 14.78 10.39
C ARG A 358 13.58 15.73 11.58
N GLY A 359 13.87 15.29 12.81
CA GLY A 359 13.88 16.15 13.99
C GLY A 359 12.54 16.84 14.26
N VAL A 360 11.44 16.10 14.13
CA VAL A 360 10.07 16.61 14.31
C VAL A 360 9.29 15.69 15.25
N ASP A 361 8.74 16.28 16.31
CA ASP A 361 7.75 15.67 17.18
C ASP A 361 6.36 15.75 16.53
N ILE A 362 5.74 14.58 16.36
CA ILE A 362 4.37 14.40 15.86
C ILE A 362 3.47 13.59 16.80
N SER A 363 3.87 13.49 18.06
CA SER A 363 3.10 12.79 19.10
C SER A 363 1.76 13.48 19.39
N GLN A 364 1.60 14.74 18.99
CA GLN A 364 0.46 15.57 19.31
C GLN A 364 -0.59 15.56 18.19
N THR A 365 -1.87 15.60 18.60
CA THR A 365 -3.00 15.74 17.69
C THR A 365 -3.29 17.20 17.42
N VAL A 366 -3.91 17.50 16.27
CA VAL A 366 -4.27 18.87 15.91
C VAL A 366 -5.31 19.40 16.90
N PRO A 367 -5.19 20.65 17.39
CA PRO A 367 -6.22 21.25 18.22
C PRO A 367 -7.60 21.16 17.54
N GLY A 368 -8.60 20.66 18.27
CA GLY A 368 -9.95 20.43 17.73
C GLY A 368 -10.18 19.04 17.13
N THR A 369 -9.16 18.18 17.03
CA THR A 369 -9.35 16.78 16.65
C THR A 369 -10.25 16.07 17.66
N ARG A 370 -11.28 15.38 17.13
CA ARG A 370 -12.17 14.54 17.94
C ARG A 370 -11.35 13.45 18.62
N GLN A 371 -11.36 13.47 19.95
CA GLN A 371 -10.64 12.47 20.73
C GLN A 371 -11.30 11.09 20.58
N ARG A 372 -10.46 10.05 20.64
CA ARG A 372 -10.92 8.66 20.63
C ARG A 372 -11.97 8.44 21.74
N SER A 373 -13.02 7.69 21.43
CA SER A 373 -14.05 7.33 22.41
C SER A 373 -13.42 6.62 23.62
N GLN A 374 -13.74 7.03 24.85
CA GLN A 374 -13.25 6.32 26.05
C GLN A 374 -13.72 4.85 26.10
N LYS A 375 -14.87 4.53 25.46
CA LYS A 375 -15.33 3.13 25.33
C LYS A 375 -14.34 2.26 24.53
N ALA A 376 -13.53 2.88 23.68
CA ALA A 376 -12.50 2.19 22.93
C ALA A 376 -11.34 1.67 23.79
N LEU A 377 -11.24 2.09 25.06
CA LEU A 377 -10.30 1.51 26.03
C LEU A 377 -10.79 0.16 26.56
N GLN A 378 -12.07 -0.17 26.36
CA GLN A 378 -12.72 -1.37 26.86
C GLN A 378 -13.26 -2.27 25.73
N ASP A 379 -13.44 -1.72 24.52
CA ASP A 379 -13.86 -2.45 23.32
C ASP A 379 -12.88 -2.18 22.17
N SER A 380 -12.18 -3.22 21.74
CA SER A 380 -11.20 -3.16 20.64
C SER A 380 -11.86 -2.83 19.30
N HIS A 381 -13.15 -3.14 19.08
CA HIS A 381 -13.86 -2.76 17.86
C HIS A 381 -14.04 -1.25 17.77
N CYS A 382 -14.09 -0.54 18.90
CA CYS A 382 -14.18 0.91 18.95
C CYS A 382 -12.80 1.61 18.85
N ALA A 383 -11.70 0.86 18.81
CA ALA A 383 -10.32 1.39 18.86
C ALA A 383 -9.91 2.18 17.61
N SER A 384 -10.42 1.79 16.45
CA SER A 384 -10.02 2.29 15.14
C SER A 384 -10.95 3.38 14.58
N PHE A 385 -12.14 3.60 15.18
CA PHE A 385 -13.10 4.59 14.69
C PHE A 385 -12.87 5.96 15.33
N THR A 386 -11.87 6.71 14.87
CA THR A 386 -11.88 8.17 14.99
C THR A 386 -12.61 8.73 13.79
N ALA A 387 -13.93 8.93 13.93
CA ALA A 387 -14.79 9.46 12.89
C ALA A 387 -14.30 10.83 12.36
N TYR A 388 -14.56 11.05 11.06
CA TYR A 388 -14.52 12.26 10.22
C TYR A 388 -14.21 13.62 10.90
N PRO A 389 -13.47 14.52 10.21
CA PRO A 389 -13.38 15.91 10.66
C PRO A 389 -14.78 16.57 10.71
N PRO A 390 -14.97 17.56 11.59
CA PRO A 390 -16.27 18.17 11.88
C PRO A 390 -16.98 18.81 10.69
#